data_AF-A0A2V5RAV5-F1
#
_entry.id   AF-A0A2V5RAV5-F1
#
_cell.length_a   1.000
_cell.length_b   1.000
_cell.length_c   1.000
_cell.angle_alpha   90.00
_cell.angle_beta   90.00
_cell.angle_gamma   90.00
#
_symmetry.space_group_name_H-M   'P 1'
#
loop_
_entity.id
_entity.type
_entity.pdbx_description
1 polymer ?
#
loop_
_entity_poly.entity_id
_entity_poly.type
_entity_poly.pdbx_seq_one_letter_code
_entity_poly.pdbx_strand_id
1 'polypeptide(L)'
;MGDPRNVAHAKKVTQEKHHKAKQPQKADASQPARKAQTEETKSPAADQTAVEKTETEKPAQSPDAAQREKALAVLATLKDLEFHSRSNIEKLAELSLTIEEELKQKAFADAIGAVYAAQDAFQSKIRKLIEDYEAECTRSSGSA
;
A
#
# COMPACT_ATOMS: atom_id res chain seq x y z
N MET A 1 -0.70 33.33 -41.18
CA MET A 1 0.09 32.76 -40.07
C MET A 1 -0.88 32.06 -39.13
N GLY A 2 -0.88 30.72 -39.14
CA GLY A 2 -1.75 29.88 -38.31
C GLY A 2 -0.99 29.30 -37.12
N ASP A 3 -1.69 29.09 -36.01
CA ASP A 3 -1.15 28.66 -34.71
C ASP A 3 -0.47 27.27 -34.78
N PRO A 4 0.83 27.15 -34.42
CA PRO A 4 1.61 25.92 -34.57
C PRO A 4 1.40 24.87 -33.48
N ARG A 5 0.46 25.04 -32.55
CA ARG A 5 0.29 24.10 -31.41
C ARG A 5 -0.84 23.08 -31.59
N ASN A 6 -1.54 23.09 -32.72
CA ASN A 6 -2.63 22.15 -32.99
C ASN A 6 -2.29 21.13 -34.10
N VAL A 7 -1.18 20.39 -33.97
CA VAL A 7 -0.93 19.21 -34.81
C VAL A 7 0.01 18.21 -34.12
N ALA A 8 -0.51 17.29 -33.28
CA ALA A 8 0.21 16.06 -32.94
C ALA A 8 -0.69 15.00 -32.26
N HIS A 9 -1.33 14.19 -33.11
CA HIS A 9 -1.54 12.76 -32.89
C HIS A 9 -2.65 12.29 -31.93
N ALA A 10 -3.88 12.43 -32.43
CA ALA A 10 -4.88 11.39 -32.29
C ALA A 10 -4.40 10.09 -33.00
N LYS A 11 -3.95 9.08 -32.25
CA LYS A 11 -4.00 7.65 -32.66
C LYS A 11 -4.21 6.76 -31.44
N LYS A 12 -5.43 6.23 -31.34
CA LYS A 12 -5.83 5.13 -30.44
C LYS A 12 -5.08 3.86 -30.82
N VAL A 13 -4.52 3.13 -29.85
CA VAL A 13 -4.20 1.71 -29.98
C VAL A 13 -4.75 0.99 -28.76
N THR A 14 -5.88 0.33 -28.95
CA THR A 14 -6.45 -0.64 -28.01
C THR A 14 -5.87 -2.00 -28.38
N GLN A 15 -5.27 -2.71 -27.43
CA GLN A 15 -5.12 -4.16 -27.54
C GLN A 15 -5.72 -4.80 -26.29
N GLU A 16 -6.99 -5.18 -26.45
CA GLU A 16 -7.67 -6.15 -25.62
C GLU A 16 -7.39 -7.54 -26.22
N LYS A 17 -6.73 -8.43 -25.47
CA LYS A 17 -6.66 -9.86 -25.81
C LYS A 17 -7.28 -10.68 -24.69
N HIS A 18 -8.55 -10.99 -24.86
CA HIS A 18 -9.20 -12.13 -24.21
C HIS A 18 -8.75 -13.43 -24.91
N HIS A 19 -8.29 -14.41 -24.13
CA HIS A 19 -8.57 -15.80 -24.45
C HIS A 19 -9.18 -16.50 -23.23
N LYS A 20 -10.32 -17.13 -23.51
CA LYS A 20 -11.27 -17.78 -22.62
C LYS A 20 -11.08 -19.30 -22.72
N ALA A 21 -11.16 -19.97 -21.57
CA ALA A 21 -11.55 -21.38 -21.36
C ALA A 21 -10.60 -22.46 -21.93
N LYS A 22 -10.45 -23.67 -21.36
CA LYS A 22 -11.23 -24.47 -20.40
C LYS A 22 -10.29 -25.61 -19.91
N GLN A 23 -10.38 -25.99 -18.64
CA GLN A 23 -9.87 -27.27 -18.04
C GLN A 23 -10.50 -28.53 -18.71
N PRO A 24 -10.24 -29.82 -18.34
CA PRO A 24 -9.45 -30.40 -17.21
C PRO A 24 -8.60 -31.67 -17.56
N GLN A 25 -7.84 -32.22 -16.59
CA GLN A 25 -7.94 -33.61 -16.05
C GLN A 25 -6.62 -34.16 -15.46
N LYS A 26 -6.82 -35.15 -14.59
CA LYS A 26 -6.01 -35.68 -13.49
C LYS A 26 -4.83 -36.57 -13.90
N ALA A 27 -3.93 -36.73 -12.93
CA ALA A 27 -3.36 -38.00 -12.41
C ALA A 27 -1.86 -38.26 -12.64
N ASP A 28 -1.23 -38.62 -11.52
CA ASP A 28 -0.18 -39.63 -11.31
C ASP A 28 1.30 -39.38 -11.67
N ALA A 29 2.09 -39.32 -10.58
CA ALA A 29 3.29 -40.10 -10.29
C ALA A 29 4.62 -39.94 -11.07
N SER A 30 5.68 -40.00 -10.25
CA SER A 30 7.01 -40.59 -10.51
C SER A 30 8.17 -39.68 -11.00
N GLN A 31 9.19 -39.56 -10.14
CA GLN A 31 10.62 -39.35 -10.49
C GLN A 31 11.14 -40.57 -11.33
N PRO A 32 12.44 -40.77 -11.70
CA PRO A 32 13.68 -40.00 -11.47
C PRO A 32 14.72 -39.99 -12.66
N ALA A 33 15.84 -39.27 -12.45
CA ALA A 33 17.24 -39.58 -12.83
C ALA A 33 17.65 -39.96 -14.28
N ARG A 34 18.67 -39.25 -14.82
CA ARG A 34 20.08 -39.71 -14.98
C ARG A 34 20.82 -39.03 -16.15
N LYS A 35 22.03 -38.52 -15.82
CA LYS A 35 23.31 -38.59 -16.56
C LYS A 35 23.38 -37.94 -17.95
N ALA A 36 24.50 -37.46 -18.47
CA ALA A 36 25.83 -37.05 -18.03
C ALA A 36 26.54 -36.72 -19.35
N GLN A 37 27.33 -35.65 -19.44
CA GLN A 37 28.55 -35.70 -20.23
C GLN A 37 29.50 -34.58 -19.81
N THR A 38 30.72 -35.04 -19.53
CA THR A 38 31.91 -34.36 -19.05
C THR A 38 32.90 -34.41 -20.21
N GLU A 39 33.70 -33.35 -20.40
CA GLU A 39 35.07 -33.36 -20.97
C GLU A 39 35.56 -31.90 -20.91
N GLU A 40 36.22 -31.46 -19.83
CA GLU A 40 37.68 -31.49 -19.59
C GLU A 40 38.54 -31.06 -20.78
N THR A 41 39.18 -29.87 -20.68
CA THR A 41 40.66 -29.81 -20.70
C THR A 41 41.21 -28.49 -20.12
N LYS A 42 42.04 -28.65 -19.07
CA LYS A 42 43.33 -27.97 -18.83
C LYS A 42 43.40 -26.63 -18.08
N SER A 43 43.72 -26.73 -16.78
CA SER A 43 44.44 -25.74 -15.94
C SER A 43 45.96 -25.70 -16.31
N PRO A 44 46.86 -24.81 -15.78
CA PRO A 44 47.01 -24.43 -14.35
C PRO A 44 47.41 -22.96 -14.01
N ALA A 45 47.21 -22.62 -12.71
CA ALA A 45 47.96 -21.77 -11.75
C ALA A 45 48.76 -20.53 -12.26
N ALA A 46 48.88 -19.38 -11.60
CA ALA A 46 48.56 -18.82 -10.28
C ALA A 46 48.35 -17.29 -10.53
N ASP A 47 47.60 -16.52 -9.75
CA ASP A 47 48.11 -15.91 -8.53
C ASP A 47 46.97 -15.20 -7.80
N GLN A 48 47.11 -15.15 -6.48
CA GLN A 48 46.20 -14.53 -5.55
C GLN A 48 46.27 -13.01 -5.71
N THR A 49 45.13 -12.36 -5.86
CA THR A 49 44.94 -11.04 -5.22
C THR A 49 43.49 -10.94 -4.81
N ALA A 50 43.28 -11.14 -3.51
CA ALA A 50 42.08 -10.69 -2.84
C ALA A 50 41.93 -9.19 -3.13
N VAL A 51 40.84 -8.82 -3.81
CA VAL A 51 40.29 -7.48 -3.69
C VAL A 51 38.91 -7.69 -3.10
N GLU A 52 38.85 -7.29 -1.84
CA GLU A 52 37.69 -7.29 -0.97
C GLU A 52 36.48 -6.72 -1.68
N LYS A 53 35.35 -7.40 -1.48
CA LYS A 53 34.03 -6.80 -1.55
C LYS A 53 34.03 -5.51 -0.72
N THR A 54 34.08 -4.36 -1.37
CA THR A 54 33.48 -3.16 -0.79
C THR A 54 32.03 -3.10 -1.27
N GLU A 55 31.21 -3.99 -0.71
CA GLU A 55 29.79 -3.66 -0.54
C GLU A 55 29.78 -2.52 0.47
N THR A 56 29.50 -1.31 -0.01
CA THR A 56 29.25 -0.13 0.80
C THR A 56 28.28 -0.51 1.92
N GLU A 57 28.81 -0.70 3.13
CA GLU A 57 28.02 -0.89 4.34
C GLU A 57 27.09 0.31 4.48
N LYS A 58 25.82 0.10 4.14
CA LYS A 58 24.74 0.86 4.76
C LYS A 58 24.95 0.71 6.26
N PRO A 59 25.07 1.80 7.05
CA PRO A 59 25.25 1.68 8.49
C PRO A 59 24.12 0.81 9.02
N ALA A 60 24.47 -0.25 9.76
CA ALA A 60 23.50 -1.11 10.42
C ALA A 60 22.64 -0.23 11.35
N GLN A 61 21.45 0.17 10.87
CA GLN A 61 20.48 0.89 11.69
C GLN A 61 20.23 0.03 12.93
N SER A 62 20.37 0.64 14.11
CA SER A 62 20.06 -0.05 15.35
C SER A 62 18.61 -0.55 15.31
N PRO A 63 18.29 -1.68 15.96
CA PRO A 63 16.93 -2.19 16.06
C PRO A 63 15.92 -1.12 16.51
N ASP A 64 16.36 -0.22 17.39
CA ASP A 64 15.58 0.90 17.92
C ASP A 64 15.20 1.93 16.85
N ALA A 65 16.11 2.24 15.92
CA ALA A 65 15.83 3.17 14.82
C ALA A 65 14.76 2.60 13.88
N ALA A 66 14.85 1.31 13.55
CA ALA A 66 13.87 0.64 12.71
C ALA A 66 12.49 0.53 13.39
N GLN A 67 12.45 0.33 14.71
CA GLN A 67 11.20 0.33 15.49
C GLN A 67 10.56 1.72 15.53
N ARG A 68 11.37 2.77 15.69
CA ARG A 68 10.89 4.16 15.66
C ARG A 68 10.29 4.54 14.31
N GLU A 69 10.95 4.19 13.20
CA GLU A 69 10.40 4.44 11.86
C GLU A 69 9.06 3.74 11.64
N LYS A 70 8.93 2.47 12.08
CA LYS A 70 7.65 1.75 12.06
C LYS A 70 6.59 2.48 12.89
N ALA A 71 6.95 2.95 14.08
CA ALA A 71 6.01 3.66 14.93
C ALA A 71 5.52 4.96 14.28
N LEU A 72 6.40 5.71 13.62
CA LEU A 72 6.04 6.91 12.86
C LEU A 72 5.16 6.59 11.64
N ALA A 73 5.42 5.47 10.95
CA ALA A 73 4.58 5.04 9.83
C ALA A 73 3.15 4.68 10.26
N VAL A 74 3.00 4.02 11.42
CA VAL A 74 1.69 3.75 12.03
C VAL A 74 1.00 5.07 12.38
N LEU A 75 1.70 5.99 13.03
CA LEU A 75 1.15 7.30 13.39
C LEU A 75 0.70 8.11 12.16
N ALA A 76 1.49 8.10 11.08
CA ALA A 76 1.12 8.74 9.82
C ALA A 76 -0.17 8.15 9.26
N THR A 77 -0.29 6.82 9.24
CA THR A 77 -1.51 6.12 8.78
C THR A 77 -2.72 6.48 9.64
N LEU A 78 -2.57 6.55 10.97
CA LEU A 78 -3.67 6.94 11.87
C LEU A 78 -4.12 8.38 11.61
N LYS A 79 -3.18 9.31 11.40
CA LYS A 79 -3.47 10.71 11.07
C LYS A 79 -4.17 10.84 9.71
N ASP A 80 -3.75 10.06 8.72
CA ASP A 80 -4.46 10.00 7.44
C ASP A 80 -5.90 9.51 7.64
N LEU A 81 -6.12 8.45 8.42
CA LEU A 81 -7.48 7.98 8.72
C LEU A 81 -8.34 9.03 9.43
N GLU A 82 -7.77 9.80 10.37
CA GLU A 82 -8.47 10.90 11.04
C GLU A 82 -8.86 12.00 10.06
N PHE A 83 -7.95 12.38 9.17
CA PHE A 83 -8.20 13.41 8.15
C PHE A 83 -9.33 13.01 7.20
N HIS A 84 -9.28 11.76 6.68
CA HIS A 84 -10.34 11.25 5.81
C HIS A 84 -11.67 11.12 6.57
N SER A 85 -11.63 10.74 7.85
CA SER A 85 -12.82 10.68 8.70
C SER A 85 -13.52 12.02 8.80
N ARG A 86 -12.77 13.10 8.99
CA ARG A 86 -13.33 14.45 9.05
C ARG A 86 -13.99 14.84 7.73
N SER A 87 -13.35 14.57 6.59
CA SER A 87 -13.96 14.80 5.27
C SER A 87 -15.23 13.97 5.06
N ASN A 88 -15.30 12.75 5.61
CA ASN A 88 -16.49 11.93 5.53
C ASN A 88 -17.65 12.54 6.32
N ILE A 89 -17.41 13.13 7.50
CA ILE A 89 -18.46 13.81 8.28
C ILE A 89 -19.05 14.96 7.46
N GLU A 90 -18.20 15.78 6.83
CA GLU A 90 -18.64 16.90 5.99
C GLU A 90 -19.51 16.40 4.82
N LYS A 91 -19.06 15.36 4.10
CA LYS A 91 -19.84 14.75 3.00
C LYS A 91 -21.15 14.11 3.46
N LEU A 92 -21.16 13.46 4.62
CA LEU A 92 -22.36 12.85 5.18
C LEU A 92 -23.38 13.92 5.57
N ALA A 93 -22.94 15.07 6.07
CA ALA A 93 -23.84 16.20 6.35
C ALA A 93 -24.47 16.74 5.06
N GLU A 94 -23.68 16.92 4.00
CA GLU A 94 -24.19 17.35 2.69
C GLU A 94 -25.22 16.36 2.13
N LEU A 95 -24.90 15.06 2.14
CA LEU A 95 -25.81 14.01 1.69
C LEU A 95 -27.10 13.95 2.51
N SER A 96 -27.00 14.16 3.84
CA SER A 96 -28.18 14.16 4.71
C SER A 96 -29.16 15.25 4.30
N LEU A 97 -28.68 16.47 4.05
CA LEU A 97 -29.51 17.58 3.59
C LEU A 97 -30.18 17.27 2.24
N THR A 98 -29.41 16.78 1.26
CA THR A 98 -29.95 16.44 -0.07
C THR A 98 -31.01 15.34 0.01
N ILE A 99 -30.77 14.28 0.79
CA ILE A 99 -31.69 13.15 0.94
C ILE A 99 -33.01 13.59 1.58
N GLU A 100 -32.95 14.41 2.62
CA GLU A 100 -34.13 14.93 3.31
C GLU A 100 -34.98 15.81 2.38
N GLU A 101 -34.34 16.65 1.57
CA GLU A 101 -35.01 17.54 0.62
C GLU A 101 -35.64 16.80 -0.57
N GLU A 102 -34.91 15.86 -1.18
CA GLU A 102 -35.33 15.19 -2.42
C GLU A 102 -36.30 14.04 -2.18
N LEU A 103 -35.95 13.12 -1.27
CA LEU A 103 -36.67 11.85 -1.15
C LEU A 103 -37.85 11.93 -0.18
N LYS A 104 -37.79 12.84 0.82
CA LYS A 104 -38.83 13.03 1.85
C LYS A 104 -39.29 11.73 2.53
N GLN A 105 -38.40 10.73 2.57
CA GLN A 105 -38.65 9.41 3.16
C GLN A 105 -37.83 9.27 4.44
N LYS A 106 -38.54 9.14 5.56
CA LYS A 106 -37.91 9.05 6.89
C LYS A 106 -36.90 7.92 7.02
N ALA A 107 -37.12 6.79 6.34
CA ALA A 107 -36.21 5.65 6.41
C ALA A 107 -34.78 5.99 5.95
N PHE A 108 -34.62 6.84 4.93
CA PHE A 108 -33.30 7.27 4.47
C PHE A 108 -32.68 8.32 5.38
N ALA A 109 -33.48 9.23 5.94
CA ALA A 109 -33.03 10.21 6.94
C ALA A 109 -32.51 9.51 8.21
N ASP A 110 -33.23 8.51 8.71
CA ASP A 110 -32.82 7.72 9.87
C ASP A 110 -31.53 6.94 9.57
N ALA A 111 -31.43 6.34 8.37
CA ALA A 111 -30.25 5.58 7.96
C ALA A 111 -29.00 6.46 7.81
N ILE A 112 -29.09 7.62 7.14
CA ILE A 112 -27.96 8.53 6.97
C ILE A 112 -27.54 9.16 8.31
N GLY A 113 -28.50 9.49 9.18
CA GLY A 113 -28.23 9.94 10.54
C GLY A 113 -27.45 8.91 11.37
N ALA A 114 -27.78 7.62 11.25
CA ALA A 114 -27.02 6.56 11.91
C ALA A 114 -25.58 6.44 11.39
N VAL A 115 -25.38 6.57 10.08
CA VAL A 115 -24.04 6.57 9.46
C VAL A 115 -23.22 7.78 9.91
N TYR A 116 -23.84 8.96 9.93
CA TYR A 116 -23.23 10.19 10.43
C TYR A 116 -22.76 10.03 11.89
N ALA A 117 -23.64 9.55 12.78
CA ALA A 117 -23.31 9.34 14.18
C ALA A 117 -22.18 8.32 14.37
N ALA A 118 -22.16 7.24 13.58
CA ALA A 118 -21.08 6.28 13.61
C ALA A 118 -19.74 6.89 13.15
N GLN A 119 -19.76 7.75 12.14
CA GLN A 119 -18.56 8.44 11.66
C GLN A 119 -18.03 9.44 12.69
N ASP A 120 -18.90 10.20 13.35
CA ASP A 120 -18.53 11.13 14.43
C ASP A 120 -17.91 10.37 15.62
N ALA A 121 -18.51 9.25 16.03
CA ALA A 121 -17.96 8.40 17.07
C ALA A 121 -16.59 7.78 16.69
N PHE A 122 -16.42 7.36 15.42
CA PHE A 122 -15.13 6.91 14.91
C PHE A 122 -14.09 8.03 14.97
N GLN A 123 -14.47 9.23 14.55
CA GLN A 123 -13.60 10.41 14.51
C GLN A 123 -13.11 10.79 15.93
N SER A 124 -13.99 10.75 16.93
CA SER A 124 -13.60 10.95 18.33
C SER A 124 -12.59 9.90 18.82
N LYS A 125 -12.85 8.62 18.51
CA LYS A 125 -11.99 7.51 18.94
C LYS A 125 -10.62 7.51 18.26
N ILE A 126 -10.54 7.81 16.96
CA ILE A 126 -9.27 7.85 16.24
C ILE A 126 -8.39 9.01 16.72
N ARG A 127 -8.98 10.18 17.05
CA ARG A 127 -8.24 11.29 17.69
C ARG A 127 -7.62 10.87 19.01
N LYS A 128 -8.41 10.26 19.89
CA LYS A 128 -7.92 9.75 21.17
C LYS A 128 -6.82 8.70 21.00
N LEU A 129 -6.98 7.78 20.04
CA LEU A 129 -5.97 6.76 19.74
C LEU A 129 -4.65 7.39 19.28
N ILE A 130 -4.70 8.44 18.45
CA ILE A 130 -3.51 9.18 18.01
C ILE A 130 -2.80 9.81 19.22
N GLU A 131 -3.54 10.52 20.08
CA GLU A 131 -2.99 11.16 21.29
C GLU A 131 -2.32 10.13 22.21
N ASP A 132 -3.02 9.03 22.51
CA ASP A 132 -2.51 7.97 23.38
C ASP A 132 -1.25 7.29 22.76
N TYR A 133 -1.23 7.11 21.44
CA TYR A 133 -0.09 6.52 20.71
C TYR A 133 1.13 7.46 20.64
N GLU A 134 0.93 8.77 20.47
CA GLU A 134 2.02 9.75 20.51
C GLU A 134 2.67 9.84 21.90
N ALA A 135 1.85 9.79 22.95
CA ALA A 135 2.34 9.70 24.33
C ALA A 135 3.16 8.43 24.57
N GLU A 136 2.71 7.29 24.03
CA GLU A 136 3.43 6.01 24.07
C GLU A 136 4.79 6.08 23.36
N CYS A 137 4.83 6.67 22.16
CA CYS A 137 6.07 6.84 21.40
C CYS A 137 7.07 7.73 22.14
N THR A 138 6.59 8.81 22.76
CA THR A 138 7.42 9.74 23.54
C THR A 138 8.01 9.04 24.76
N ARG A 139 7.19 8.29 25.50
CA ARG A 139 7.62 7.51 26.67
C ARG A 139 8.67 6.45 26.31
N SER A 140 8.42 5.71 25.23
CA SER A 140 9.33 4.65 24.76
C SER A 140 10.65 5.19 24.22
N SER A 141 10.70 6.46 23.78
CA SER A 141 11.92 7.13 23.33
C SER A 141 12.80 7.69 24.44
N GLY A 142 12.40 7.57 25.72
CA GLY A 142 13.18 8.04 26.87
C GLY A 142 13.26 9.57 27.00
N SER A 143 12.39 10.30 26.31
CA SER A 143 12.39 11.77 26.26
C SER A 143 11.38 12.41 27.22
N ALA A 144 10.98 11.70 28.27
CA ALA A 144 9.99 12.13 29.27
C ALA A 144 10.63 12.86 30.45
#